data_AF-A0A2X1QLW2-F1
#
_entry.id   AF-A0A2X1QLW2-F1
#
_cell.length_a   1.000
_cell.length_b   1.000
_cell.length_c   1.000
_cell.angle_alpha   90.00
_cell.angle_beta   90.00
_cell.angle_gamma   90.00
#
_symmetry.space_group_name_H-M   'P 1'
#
loop_
_entity.id
_entity.type
_entity.pdbx_description
1 polymer ?
#
loop_
_entity_poly.entity_id
_entity_poly.type
_entity_poly.pdbx_seq_one_letter_code
_entity_poly.pdbx_strand_id
1 'polypeptide(L)'
;MKQAISEKIHSGVWRPHDRIPSEAELVAQFGFSRMTINRALRELTDEGLLVRLQGVGTFVAEPKGQSALFEVRSIAAEIVARHHQHRCEVLLLEETRADHIQATALSVPEGTRIFHSLMVHYENEVPVQIEDRCVNAAVVPDYLHQDYTATTPHDYLSLIAPLTEGEHIVEAVQATAEECALLHIQPTIRAC
;
A
#
# COMPACT_ATOMS: atom_id res chain seq x y z
N MET A 1 3.46 25.69 10.23
CA MET A 1 2.04 25.60 9.78
C MET A 1 1.79 24.42 8.87
N LYS A 2 2.47 24.32 7.71
CA LYS A 2 2.37 23.15 6.81
C LYS A 2 2.35 21.83 7.58
N GLN A 3 3.36 21.64 8.43
CA GLN A 3 3.51 20.45 9.29
C GLN A 3 2.30 20.18 10.21
N ALA A 4 1.70 21.22 10.79
CA ALA A 4 0.52 21.08 11.65
C ALA A 4 -0.75 20.70 10.88
N ILE A 5 -0.90 21.14 9.62
CA ILE A 5 -1.99 20.70 8.74
C ILE A 5 -1.71 19.25 8.31
N SER A 6 -0.48 18.93 7.90
CA SER A 6 -0.06 17.57 7.54
C SER A 6 -0.31 16.59 8.68
N GLU A 7 0.09 16.90 9.91
CA GLU A 7 -0.13 16.05 11.09
C GLU A 7 -1.62 15.72 11.29
N LYS A 8 -2.53 16.68 11.09
CA LYS A 8 -3.98 16.46 11.19
C LYS A 8 -4.52 15.54 10.09
N ILE A 9 -3.93 15.56 8.90
CA ILE A 9 -4.28 14.64 7.80
C ILE A 9 -3.75 13.24 8.13
N HIS A 10 -2.47 13.10 8.50
CA HIS A 10 -1.85 11.81 8.78
C HIS A 10 -2.40 11.12 10.04
N SER A 11 -2.81 11.89 11.06
CA SER A 11 -3.48 11.36 12.25
C SER A 11 -4.95 11.00 12.03
N GLY A 12 -5.49 11.21 10.83
CA GLY A 12 -6.88 10.92 10.49
C GLY A 12 -7.91 11.87 11.10
N VAL A 13 -7.47 12.97 11.73
CA VAL A 13 -8.36 14.04 12.21
C VAL A 13 -9.13 14.67 11.05
N TRP A 14 -8.47 14.81 9.90
CA TRP A 14 -9.11 15.13 8.63
C TRP A 14 -8.89 13.97 7.65
N ARG A 15 -9.99 13.36 7.21
CA ARG A 15 -9.99 12.20 6.32
C ARG A 15 -10.02 12.63 4.86
N PRO A 16 -9.65 11.75 3.91
CA PRO A 16 -9.86 12.00 2.49
C PRO A 16 -11.27 12.50 2.21
N HIS A 17 -11.40 13.49 1.32
CA HIS A 17 -12.64 14.19 0.98
C HIS A 17 -13.21 15.13 2.06
N ASP A 18 -12.67 15.16 3.27
CA ASP A 18 -13.11 16.12 4.28
C ASP A 18 -12.76 17.54 3.82
N ARG A 19 -13.71 18.46 4.01
CA ARG A 19 -13.46 19.89 3.86
C ARG A 19 -12.66 20.37 5.07
N ILE A 20 -11.48 20.95 4.82
CA ILE A 20 -10.70 21.58 5.88
C ILE A 20 -11.28 22.95 6.24
N PRO A 21 -10.99 23.49 7.44
CA PRO A 21 -11.40 24.84 7.81
C PRO A 21 -10.94 25.87 6.78
N SER A 22 -11.75 26.91 6.58
CA SER A 22 -11.43 28.03 5.70
C SER A 22 -10.17 28.76 6.14
N GLU A 23 -9.57 29.53 5.24
CA GLU A 23 -8.37 30.31 5.54
C GLU A 23 -8.56 31.23 6.76
N ALA A 24 -9.73 31.87 6.88
CA ALA A 24 -10.04 32.74 8.02
C ALA A 24 -10.12 31.94 9.34
N GLU A 25 -10.72 30.76 9.31
CA GLU A 25 -10.81 29.88 10.47
C GLU A 25 -9.45 29.32 10.87
N LEU A 26 -8.59 28.97 9.90
CA LEU A 26 -7.21 28.54 10.16
C LEU A 26 -6.35 29.67 10.77
N VAL A 27 -6.54 30.92 10.32
CA VAL A 27 -5.89 32.08 10.95
C VAL A 27 -6.35 32.22 12.40
N ALA A 28 -7.65 32.10 12.67
CA ALA A 28 -8.20 32.19 14.02
C ALA A 28 -7.75 31.03 14.93
N GLN A 29 -7.69 29.81 14.38
CA GLN A 29 -7.36 28.60 15.12
C GLN A 29 -5.87 28.49 15.47
N PHE A 30 -4.98 28.89 14.55
CA PHE A 30 -3.55 28.71 14.71
C PHE A 30 -2.77 30.00 14.99
N GLY A 31 -3.42 31.17 14.90
CA GLY A 31 -2.81 32.46 15.21
C GLY A 31 -1.72 32.93 14.24
N PHE A 32 -1.51 32.22 13.13
CA PHE A 32 -0.53 32.61 12.10
C PHE A 32 -1.07 33.68 11.16
N SER A 33 -0.16 34.42 10.53
CA SER A 33 -0.53 35.40 9.51
C SER A 33 -1.27 34.74 8.34
N ARG A 34 -2.15 35.51 7.70
CA ARG A 34 -2.84 35.10 6.47
C ARG A 34 -1.87 34.62 5.38
N MET A 35 -0.73 35.29 5.24
CA MET A 35 0.31 34.91 4.28
C MET A 35 0.90 33.54 4.57
N THR A 36 1.12 33.22 5.85
CA THR A 36 1.65 31.93 6.31
C THR A 36 0.65 30.79 6.07
N ILE A 37 -0.64 31.00 6.34
CA ILE A 37 -1.69 30.03 6.04
C ILE A 37 -1.78 29.80 4.52
N ASN A 38 -1.82 30.86 3.72
CA ASN A 38 -1.90 30.75 2.26
C ASN A 38 -0.69 30.06 1.64
N ARG A 39 0.49 30.29 2.20
CA ARG A 39 1.70 29.59 1.77
C ARG A 39 1.60 28.09 2.07
N ALA A 40 1.22 27.72 3.29
CA ALA A 40 1.07 26.32 3.68
C ALA A 40 0.00 25.59 2.85
N LEU A 41 -1.16 26.22 2.63
CA LEU A 41 -2.23 25.65 1.81
C LEU A 41 -1.81 25.46 0.36
N ARG A 42 -1.02 26.39 -0.21
CA ARG A 42 -0.46 26.24 -1.55
C ARG A 42 0.53 25.08 -1.61
N GLU A 43 1.52 25.06 -0.72
CA GLU A 43 2.51 23.97 -0.66
C GLU A 43 1.84 22.60 -0.54
N LEU A 44 0.80 22.45 0.29
CA LEU A 44 0.06 21.19 0.44
C LEU A 44 -0.86 20.84 -0.74
N THR A 45 -1.32 21.84 -1.49
CA THR A 45 -2.06 21.63 -2.74
C THR A 45 -1.08 21.19 -3.84
N ASP A 46 0.09 21.82 -3.90
CA ASP A 46 1.17 21.49 -4.84
C ASP A 46 1.69 20.06 -4.60
N GLU A 47 1.74 19.63 -3.33
CA GLU A 47 2.10 18.26 -2.92
C GLU A 47 0.97 17.24 -3.08
N GLY A 48 -0.21 17.68 -3.54
CA GLY A 48 -1.35 16.80 -3.78
C GLY A 48 -2.02 16.24 -2.52
N LEU A 49 -1.71 16.78 -1.34
CA LEU A 49 -2.37 16.44 -0.06
C LEU A 49 -3.72 17.15 0.12
N LEU A 50 -3.90 18.28 -0.57
CA LEU A 50 -5.13 19.06 -0.58
C LEU A 50 -5.60 19.31 -2.02
N VAL A 51 -6.91 19.44 -2.20
CA VAL A 51 -7.55 19.89 -3.45
C VAL A 51 -8.34 21.15 -3.17
N ARG A 52 -8.07 22.21 -3.93
CA ARG A 52 -8.82 23.47 -3.85
C ARG A 52 -9.87 23.53 -4.96
N LEU A 53 -11.14 23.59 -4.58
CA LEU A 53 -12.26 23.80 -5.48
C LEU A 53 -12.70 25.26 -5.38
N GLN A 54 -12.51 26.03 -6.45
CA GLN A 54 -12.80 27.46 -6.48
C GLN A 54 -14.26 27.73 -6.10
N GLY A 55 -14.48 28.63 -5.13
CA GLY A 55 -15.81 28.99 -4.63
C GLY A 55 -16.46 27.95 -3.70
N VAL A 56 -15.88 26.76 -3.57
CA VAL A 56 -16.45 25.67 -2.76
C VAL A 56 -15.65 25.46 -1.48
N GLY A 57 -14.32 25.40 -1.56
CA GLY A 57 -13.46 25.20 -0.39
C GLY A 57 -12.17 24.44 -0.71
N THR A 58 -11.44 24.09 0.34
CA THR A 58 -10.27 23.21 0.26
C THR A 58 -10.60 21.89 0.94
N PHE A 59 -10.21 20.79 0.32
CA PHE A 59 -10.53 19.44 0.75
C PHE A 59 -9.26 18.63 0.90
N VAL A 60 -9.26 17.65 1.79
CA VAL A 60 -8.19 16.64 1.85
C VAL A 60 -8.26 15.81 0.57
N ALA A 61 -7.15 15.77 -0.16
CA ALA A 61 -7.07 14.95 -1.34
C ALA A 61 -7.20 13.47 -0.95
N GLU A 62 -7.87 12.71 -1.80
CA GLU A 62 -7.65 11.27 -1.77
C GLU A 62 -6.17 11.01 -2.08
N PRO A 63 -5.48 10.12 -1.32
CA PRO A 63 -4.11 9.76 -1.62
C PRO A 63 -4.06 9.28 -3.06
N LYS A 64 -3.59 10.16 -3.96
CA LYS A 64 -3.24 9.73 -5.30
C LYS A 64 -2.01 8.88 -5.10
N GLY A 65 -2.17 7.56 -5.20
CA GLY A 65 -1.06 6.69 -5.55
C GLY A 65 -0.35 7.38 -6.72
N GLN A 66 0.87 7.84 -6.48
CA GLN A 66 1.59 8.58 -7.50
C GLN A 66 1.78 7.64 -8.68
N SER A 67 1.38 8.13 -9.86
CA SER A 67 1.43 7.53 -11.20
C SER A 67 0.31 6.53 -11.58
N ALA A 68 -0.63 7.04 -12.38
CA ALA A 68 -1.56 6.26 -13.22
C ALA A 68 -0.86 5.40 -14.31
N LEU A 69 0.46 5.19 -14.21
CA LEU A 69 1.26 4.36 -15.11
C LEU A 69 1.72 3.05 -14.44
N PHE A 70 1.61 2.93 -13.11
CA PHE A 70 2.02 1.75 -12.32
C PHE A 70 1.07 1.50 -11.14
N GLU A 71 -0.24 1.44 -11.39
CA GLU A 71 -1.19 1.11 -10.32
C GLU A 71 -1.22 -0.42 -10.12
N VAL A 72 -0.22 -0.96 -9.39
CA VAL A 72 -0.33 -2.31 -8.82
C VAL A 72 -1.37 -2.22 -7.71
N ARG A 73 -2.56 -2.75 -7.95
CA ARG A 73 -3.63 -2.76 -6.95
C ARG A 73 -3.48 -3.98 -6.04
N SER A 74 -3.97 -3.85 -4.81
CA SER A 74 -4.19 -5.00 -3.94
C SER A 74 -5.18 -5.96 -4.60
N ILE A 75 -4.84 -7.26 -4.60
CA ILE A 75 -5.73 -8.32 -5.07
C ILE A 75 -7.09 -8.29 -4.34
N ALA A 76 -7.10 -7.92 -3.05
CA ALA A 76 -8.32 -7.77 -2.28
C ALA A 76 -9.20 -6.63 -2.84
N ALA A 77 -8.60 -5.49 -3.16
CA ALA A 77 -9.31 -4.36 -3.76
C ALA A 77 -9.90 -4.72 -5.14
N GLU A 78 -9.17 -5.48 -5.95
CA GLU A 78 -9.67 -5.97 -7.24
C GLU A 78 -10.87 -6.92 -7.10
N ILE A 79 -10.80 -7.88 -6.18
CA ILE A 79 -11.88 -8.83 -5.91
C ILE A 79 -13.11 -8.10 -5.39
N VAL A 80 -12.95 -7.17 -4.43
CA VAL A 80 -14.05 -6.36 -3.90
C VAL A 80 -14.68 -5.47 -4.98
N ALA A 81 -13.89 -4.92 -5.90
CA ALA A 81 -14.40 -4.13 -7.02
C ALA A 81 -15.27 -4.94 -7.99
N ARG A 82 -15.08 -6.27 -8.04
CA ARG A 82 -15.96 -7.22 -8.77
C ARG A 82 -17.18 -7.66 -7.94
N HIS A 83 -17.39 -7.06 -6.76
CA HIS A 83 -18.43 -7.42 -5.79
C HIS A 83 -18.30 -8.86 -5.24
N HIS A 84 -17.08 -9.38 -5.20
CA HIS A 84 -16.77 -10.70 -4.67
C HIS A 84 -16.14 -10.60 -3.27
N GLN A 85 -16.02 -11.75 -2.60
CA GLN A 85 -15.43 -11.85 -1.27
C GLN A 85 -13.98 -12.29 -1.38
N HIS A 86 -13.09 -11.49 -0.81
CA HIS A 86 -11.68 -11.85 -0.62
C HIS A 86 -11.50 -12.55 0.72
N ARG A 87 -10.65 -13.58 0.73
CA ARG A 87 -10.09 -14.19 1.95
C ARG A 87 -8.61 -14.45 1.73
N CYS A 88 -7.83 -14.36 2.80
CA CYS A 88 -6.41 -14.69 2.80
C CYS A 88 -6.15 -15.90 3.70
N GLU A 89 -5.26 -16.79 3.28
CA GLU A 89 -4.70 -17.86 4.09
C GLU A 89 -3.19 -17.67 4.18
N VAL A 90 -2.68 -17.53 5.41
CA VAL A 90 -1.24 -17.34 5.67
C VAL A 90 -0.60 -18.71 5.84
N LEU A 91 0.31 -19.07 4.92
CA LEU A 91 1.05 -20.34 4.97
C LEU A 91 2.37 -20.19 5.73
N LEU A 92 3.03 -19.05 5.56
CA LEU A 92 4.29 -18.72 6.21
C LEU A 92 4.28 -17.23 6.60
N LEU A 93 4.80 -16.94 7.79
CA LEU A 93 5.07 -15.57 8.26
C LEU A 93 6.21 -15.63 9.27
N GLU A 94 7.42 -15.27 8.85
CA GLU A 94 8.63 -15.44 9.68
C GLU A 94 9.67 -14.33 9.50
N GLU A 95 10.60 -14.25 10.45
CA GLU A 95 11.87 -13.53 10.30
C GLU A 95 12.95 -14.50 9.81
N THR A 96 13.66 -14.11 8.77
CA THR A 96 14.76 -14.90 8.21
C THR A 96 15.91 -13.99 7.76
N ARG A 97 16.96 -14.61 7.20
CA ARG A 97 18.10 -13.92 6.60
C ARG A 97 17.99 -14.02 5.07
N ALA A 98 18.10 -12.88 4.40
CA ALA A 98 18.02 -12.81 2.95
C ALA A 98 19.10 -13.69 2.31
N ASP A 99 18.67 -14.62 1.46
CA ASP A 99 19.58 -15.33 0.56
C ASP A 99 20.08 -14.42 -0.57
N HIS A 100 20.89 -14.96 -1.47
CA HIS A 100 21.45 -14.20 -2.58
C HIS A 100 20.39 -13.58 -3.51
N ILE A 101 19.31 -14.30 -3.79
CA ILE A 101 18.23 -13.87 -4.70
C ILE A 101 17.42 -12.77 -4.03
N GLN A 102 16.97 -13.01 -2.79
CA GLN A 102 16.19 -12.08 -2.00
C GLN A 102 16.96 -10.79 -1.73
N ALA A 103 18.25 -10.89 -1.40
CA ALA A 103 19.10 -9.74 -1.12
C ALA A 103 19.28 -8.85 -2.36
N THR A 104 19.46 -9.47 -3.54
CA THR A 104 19.54 -8.77 -4.81
C THR A 104 18.22 -8.05 -5.12
N ALA A 105 17.09 -8.75 -5.03
CA ALA A 105 15.76 -8.17 -5.31
C ALA A 105 15.42 -6.99 -4.37
N LEU A 106 15.81 -7.09 -3.10
CA LEU A 106 15.59 -6.03 -2.10
C LEU A 106 16.66 -4.94 -2.12
N SER A 107 17.71 -5.06 -2.94
CA SER A 107 18.87 -4.16 -2.93
C SER A 107 19.52 -4.01 -1.54
N VAL A 108 19.69 -5.14 -0.83
CA VAL A 108 20.34 -5.20 0.49
C VAL A 108 21.51 -6.20 0.48
N PRO A 109 22.43 -6.16 1.47
CA PRO A 109 23.45 -7.20 1.62
C PRO A 109 22.86 -8.58 1.90
N GLU A 110 23.48 -9.64 1.38
CA GLU A 110 23.15 -11.02 1.76
C GLU A 110 23.25 -11.22 3.28
N GLY A 111 22.34 -11.99 3.86
CA GLY A 111 22.25 -12.21 5.29
C GLY A 111 21.55 -11.09 6.07
N THR A 112 21.10 -10.01 5.39
CA THR A 112 20.25 -8.97 5.99
C THR A 112 18.98 -9.59 6.57
N ARG A 113 18.56 -9.10 7.74
CA ARG A 113 17.30 -9.55 8.36
C ARG A 113 16.12 -9.06 7.54
N ILE A 114 15.26 -9.99 7.14
CA ILE A 114 14.05 -9.73 6.38
C ILE A 114 12.89 -10.48 7.02
N PHE A 115 11.69 -10.03 6.71
CA PHE A 115 10.48 -10.80 6.94
C PHE A 115 10.07 -11.48 5.65
N HIS A 116 9.66 -12.74 5.74
CA HIS A 116 9.18 -13.54 4.62
C HIS A 116 7.77 -14.00 4.93
N SER A 117 6.87 -13.81 3.96
CA SER A 117 5.51 -14.32 4.05
C SER A 117 5.11 -15.01 2.76
N LEU A 118 4.44 -16.15 2.91
CA LEU A 118 3.82 -16.91 1.84
C LEU A 118 2.33 -17.03 2.14
N MET A 119 1.48 -16.60 1.22
CA MET A 119 0.03 -16.55 1.41
C MET A 119 -0.72 -17.02 0.16
N VAL A 120 -1.94 -17.51 0.35
CA VAL A 120 -2.89 -17.79 -0.72
C VAL A 120 -4.08 -16.86 -0.58
N HIS A 121 -4.38 -16.11 -1.64
CA HIS A 121 -5.56 -15.26 -1.72
C HIS A 121 -6.68 -15.99 -2.47
N TYR A 122 -7.89 -15.85 -1.94
CA TYR A 122 -9.09 -16.49 -2.43
C TYR A 122 -10.11 -15.46 -2.92
N GLU A 123 -10.83 -15.82 -3.98
CA GLU A 123 -12.02 -15.14 -4.50
C GLU A 123 -13.21 -16.11 -4.38
N ASN A 124 -14.18 -15.79 -3.52
CA ASN A 124 -15.35 -16.65 -3.26
C ASN A 124 -14.96 -18.13 -2.99
N GLU A 125 -13.96 -18.36 -2.13
CA GLU A 125 -13.40 -19.69 -1.78
C GLU A 125 -12.60 -20.41 -2.89
N VAL A 126 -12.38 -19.76 -4.04
CA VAL A 126 -11.46 -20.27 -5.08
C VAL A 126 -10.09 -19.62 -4.89
N PRO A 127 -8.99 -20.37 -4.73
CA PRO A 127 -7.66 -19.79 -4.64
C PRO A 127 -7.26 -19.20 -6.01
N VAL A 128 -6.83 -17.93 -6.01
CA VAL A 128 -6.55 -17.17 -7.24
C VAL A 128 -5.12 -16.65 -7.34
N GLN A 129 -4.42 -16.52 -6.21
CA GLN A 129 -3.06 -15.98 -6.20
C GLN A 129 -2.26 -16.58 -5.04
N ILE A 130 -1.02 -17.00 -5.32
CA ILE A 130 0.01 -17.21 -4.30
C ILE A 130 0.82 -15.92 -4.21
N GLU A 131 0.96 -15.37 -3.01
CA GLU A 131 1.83 -14.24 -2.73
C GLU A 131 3.05 -14.71 -1.95
N ASP A 132 4.24 -14.58 -2.55
CA ASP A 132 5.53 -14.76 -1.89
C ASP A 132 6.19 -13.38 -1.76
N ARG A 133 6.38 -12.92 -0.51
CA ARG A 133 6.82 -11.55 -0.23
C ARG A 133 7.95 -11.51 0.78
N CYS A 134 9.02 -10.81 0.40
CA CYS A 134 10.12 -10.45 1.28
C CYS A 134 10.06 -8.95 1.62
N VAL A 135 10.29 -8.59 2.89
CA VAL A 135 10.23 -7.22 3.40
C VAL A 135 11.45 -6.92 4.26
N ASN A 136 12.02 -5.73 4.11
CA ASN A 136 13.14 -5.30 4.96
C ASN A 136 12.66 -5.07 6.41
N ALA A 137 13.14 -5.91 7.33
CA ALA A 137 12.70 -5.92 8.73
C ALA A 137 13.02 -4.62 9.49
N ALA A 138 14.06 -3.88 9.06
CA ALA A 138 14.42 -2.61 9.68
C ALA A 138 13.48 -1.46 9.28
N VAL A 139 12.87 -1.54 8.09
CA VAL A 139 11.98 -0.50 7.56
C VAL A 139 10.55 -0.67 8.06
N VAL A 140 10.09 -1.92 8.16
CA VAL A 140 8.70 -2.24 8.55
C VAL A 140 8.71 -3.19 9.76
N PRO A 141 9.16 -2.74 10.95
CA PRO A 141 9.41 -3.62 12.10
C PRO A 141 8.17 -4.34 12.61
N ASP A 142 6.97 -3.78 12.42
CA ASP A 142 5.71 -4.35 12.89
C ASP A 142 5.05 -5.32 11.88
N TYR A 143 5.71 -5.66 10.77
CA TYR A 143 5.14 -6.50 9.72
C TYR A 143 4.67 -7.89 10.22
N LEU A 144 5.42 -8.54 11.11
CA LEU A 144 5.02 -9.85 11.65
C LEU A 144 3.86 -9.78 12.67
N HIS A 145 3.54 -8.58 13.16
CA HIS A 145 2.47 -8.38 14.14
C HIS A 145 1.10 -8.09 13.51
N GLN A 146 1.04 -7.98 12.18
CA GLN A 146 -0.20 -7.68 11.48
C GLN A 146 -1.10 -8.92 11.36
N ASP A 147 -2.41 -8.68 11.37
CA ASP A 147 -3.40 -9.71 11.04
C ASP A 147 -3.72 -9.70 9.54
N TYR A 148 -3.03 -10.56 8.80
CA TYR A 148 -3.20 -10.68 7.35
C TYR A 148 -4.49 -11.40 6.91
N THR A 149 -5.34 -11.81 7.85
CA THR A 149 -6.71 -12.24 7.54
C THR A 149 -7.67 -11.06 7.41
N ALA A 150 -7.31 -9.91 8.01
CA ALA A 150 -8.11 -8.68 7.99
C ALA A 150 -7.56 -7.60 7.04
N THR A 151 -6.27 -7.63 6.72
CA THR A 151 -5.62 -6.74 5.75
C THR A 151 -4.70 -7.53 4.82
N THR A 152 -4.32 -6.99 3.67
CA THR A 152 -3.28 -7.60 2.82
C THR A 152 -1.91 -6.99 3.12
N PRO A 153 -0.81 -7.72 2.84
CA PRO A 153 0.51 -7.13 2.88
C PRO A 153 0.65 -5.91 1.98
N HIS A 154 0.05 -5.92 0.79
CA HIS A 154 0.01 -4.76 -0.10
C HIS A 154 -0.62 -3.54 0.58
N ASP A 155 -1.82 -3.69 1.15
CA ASP A 155 -2.55 -2.57 1.76
C ASP A 155 -1.83 -2.03 2.99
N TYR A 156 -1.26 -2.92 3.82
CA TYR A 156 -0.46 -2.54 4.97
C TYR A 156 0.83 -1.79 4.56
N LEU A 157 1.58 -2.33 3.60
CA LEU A 157 2.83 -1.71 3.14
C LEU A 157 2.57 -0.37 2.44
N SER A 158 1.51 -0.26 1.64
CA SER A 158 1.11 1.00 1.00
C SER A 158 0.77 2.10 2.01
N LEU A 159 0.33 1.75 3.23
CA LEU A 159 0.09 2.71 4.30
C LEU A 159 1.40 3.20 4.97
N ILE A 160 2.33 2.28 5.23
CA ILE A 160 3.56 2.56 5.99
C ILE A 160 4.69 3.12 5.11
N ALA A 161 4.82 2.58 3.91
CA ALA A 161 5.81 2.95 2.91
C ALA A 161 5.14 3.05 1.54
N PRO A 162 4.43 4.16 1.25
CA PRO A 162 3.75 4.36 -0.03
C PRO A 162 4.70 4.12 -1.20
N LEU A 163 4.25 3.37 -2.20
CA LEU A 163 5.06 3.04 -3.38
C LEU A 163 5.42 4.33 -4.12
N THR A 164 6.70 4.70 -4.09
CA THR A 164 7.22 5.87 -4.84
C THR A 164 7.86 5.45 -6.16
N GLU A 165 8.50 4.27 -6.17
CA GLU A 165 9.19 3.68 -7.32
C GLU A 165 9.06 2.16 -7.22
N GLY A 166 9.01 1.47 -8.37
CA GLY A 166 8.93 0.01 -8.41
C GLY A 166 9.03 -0.52 -9.84
N GLU A 167 9.47 -1.77 -9.97
CA GLU A 167 9.45 -2.52 -11.22
C GLU A 167 8.38 -3.60 -11.13
N HIS A 168 7.57 -3.76 -12.18
CA HIS A 168 6.57 -4.81 -12.27
C HIS A 168 6.79 -5.61 -13.55
N ILE A 169 7.05 -6.91 -13.37
CA ILE A 169 7.31 -7.86 -14.44
C ILE A 169 6.15 -8.87 -14.48
N VAL A 170 5.58 -9.08 -15.67
CA VAL A 170 4.50 -10.06 -15.89
C VAL A 170 4.99 -11.10 -16.89
N GLU A 171 4.98 -12.37 -16.47
CA GLU A 171 5.44 -13.50 -17.27
C GLU A 171 4.43 -14.64 -17.25
N ALA A 172 4.40 -15.42 -18.33
CA ALA A 172 3.65 -16.67 -18.40
C ALA A 172 4.58 -17.83 -18.04
N VAL A 173 4.35 -18.44 -16.88
CA VAL A 173 5.16 -19.56 -16.36
C VAL A 173 4.30 -20.81 -16.17
N GLN A 174 4.94 -21.98 -16.16
CA GLN A 174 4.27 -23.21 -15.73
C GLN A 174 4.34 -23.31 -14.21
N ALA A 175 3.18 -23.50 -13.57
CA ALA A 175 3.12 -23.74 -12.14
C ALA A 175 3.82 -25.05 -11.77
N THR A 176 4.60 -25.00 -10.70
CA THR A 176 5.19 -26.16 -10.02
C THR A 176 4.10 -27.05 -9.41
N ALA A 177 4.46 -28.25 -8.99
CA ALA A 177 3.52 -29.17 -8.35
C ALA A 177 2.94 -28.62 -7.03
N GLU A 178 3.76 -27.89 -6.28
CA GLU A 178 3.35 -27.23 -5.03
C GLU A 178 2.37 -26.08 -5.30
N GLU A 179 2.69 -25.20 -6.24
CA GLU A 179 1.79 -24.11 -6.65
C GLU A 179 0.47 -24.66 -7.21
N CYS A 180 0.50 -25.76 -7.97
CA CYS A 180 -0.71 -26.41 -8.44
C CYS A 180 -1.59 -26.91 -7.30
N ALA A 181 -0.98 -27.50 -6.26
CA ALA A 181 -1.70 -27.97 -5.09
C ALA A 181 -2.32 -26.81 -4.31
N LEU A 182 -1.58 -25.71 -4.11
CA LEU A 182 -2.06 -24.51 -3.42
C LEU A 182 -3.19 -23.78 -4.19
N LEU A 183 -3.10 -23.74 -5.51
CA LEU A 183 -4.09 -23.09 -6.38
C LEU A 183 -5.23 -24.02 -6.83
N HIS A 184 -5.25 -25.27 -6.38
CA HIS A 184 -6.22 -26.28 -6.82
C HIS A 184 -6.34 -26.40 -8.36
N ILE A 185 -5.22 -26.22 -9.07
CA ILE A 185 -5.16 -26.34 -10.53
C ILE A 185 -4.47 -27.65 -10.93
N GLN A 186 -4.77 -28.12 -12.14
CA GLN A 186 -4.11 -29.30 -12.68
C GLN A 186 -2.70 -28.97 -13.18
N PRO A 187 -1.71 -29.84 -12.94
CA PRO A 187 -0.39 -29.69 -13.54
C PRO A 187 -0.51 -29.61 -15.06
N THR A 188 0.15 -28.64 -15.68
CA THR A 188 0.15 -28.53 -17.13
C THR A 188 0.99 -29.67 -17.72
N ILE A 189 0.35 -30.73 -18.18
CA ILE A 189 1.01 -31.83 -18.89
C ILE A 189 1.53 -31.25 -20.21
N ARG A 190 2.84 -31.30 -20.46
CA ARG A 190 3.40 -30.98 -21.76
C ARG A 190 2.75 -31.88 -22.82
N ALA A 191 2.06 -31.29 -23.79
CA ALA A 191 1.88 -31.94 -25.08
C ALA A 191 3.29 -32.05 -25.70
N CYS A 192 3.76 -33.28 -25.87
CA CYS A 192 5.03 -33.61 -26.54
C CYS A 192 5.05 -33.10 -27.99
#